data_AF-L1IJW3-F1
#
_entry.id   AF-L1IJW3-F1
#
_cell.length_a   1.000
_cell.length_b   1.000
_cell.length_c   1.000
_cell.angle_alpha   90.00
_cell.angle_beta   90.00
_cell.angle_gamma   90.00
#
_symmetry.space_group_name_H-M   'P 1'
#
loop_
_entity.id
_entity.type
_entity.pdbx_description
1 polymer ?
#
loop_
_entity_poly.entity_id
_entity_poly.type
_entity_poly.pdbx_seq_one_letter_code
_entity_poly.pdbx_strand_id
1 'polypeptide(L)' 'APRLPCSPFVLFSNKIRQSVKDENPGIEFLEMGRKIGEKWRALDSEERKKFEEEAGVLRLSYLEKKKQWENQNKR' A
#
# COMPACT_ATOMS: atom_id res chain seq x y z
N ALA A 1 -6.68 17.86 4.96
CA ALA A 1 -5.97 17.37 3.77
C ALA A 1 -6.19 15.87 3.64
N PRO A 2 -6.47 15.34 2.44
CA PRO A 2 -6.60 13.90 2.25
C PRO A 2 -5.23 13.22 2.42
N ARG A 3 -5.23 11.98 2.92
CA ARG A 3 -4.03 11.17 3.19
C ARG A 3 -3.46 10.59 1.90
N LEU A 4 -2.13 10.67 1.71
CA LEU A 4 -1.43 10.18 0.51
C LEU A 4 -1.90 8.76 0.11
N PRO A 5 -2.07 8.50 -1.20
CA PRO A 5 -2.52 7.20 -1.67
C PRO A 5 -1.47 6.16 -1.33
N CYS A 6 -1.92 4.99 -0.90
CA CYS A 6 -1.04 3.87 -0.63
C CYS A 6 -0.38 3.43 -1.94
N SER A 7 0.95 3.52 -2.01
CA SER A 7 1.75 2.93 -3.10
C SER A 7 1.45 1.42 -3.23
N PRO A 8 1.71 0.81 -4.39
CA PRO A 8 1.49 -0.63 -4.60
C PRO A 8 2.20 -1.49 -3.54
N PHE A 9 3.40 -1.10 -3.16
CA PHE A 9 4.14 -1.71 -2.04
C PHE A 9 3.41 -1.61 -0.69
N VAL A 10 2.74 -0.48 -0.40
CA VAL A 10 2.01 -0.27 0.86
C VAL A 10 0.73 -1.10 0.92
N LEU A 11 0.05 -1.28 -0.22
CA LEU A 11 -1.09 -2.19 -0.31
C LEU A 11 -0.67 -3.63 -0.04
N PHE A 12 0.39 -4.06 -0.73
CA PHE A 12 0.96 -5.39 -0.52
C PHE A 12 1.43 -5.58 0.92
N SER A 13 2.17 -4.61 1.48
CA SER A 13 2.69 -4.71 2.83
C SER A 13 1.56 -4.84 3.83
N ASN A 14 0.49 -4.05 3.75
CA ASN A 14 -0.66 -4.17 4.65
C ASN A 14 -1.34 -5.54 4.54
N LYS A 15 -1.52 -6.05 3.31
CA LYS A 15 -2.19 -7.33 3.06
C LYS A 15 -1.40 -8.50 3.64
N ILE A 16 -0.08 -8.50 3.44
CA ILE A 16 0.79 -9.58 3.89
C ILE A 16 1.23 -9.40 5.35
N ARG A 17 1.23 -8.17 5.88
CA ARG A 17 1.56 -7.88 7.28
C ARG A 17 0.70 -8.69 8.24
N GLN A 18 -0.59 -8.82 7.92
CA GLN A 18 -1.51 -9.61 8.73
C GLN A 18 -1.19 -11.11 8.65
N SER A 19 -0.93 -11.62 7.44
CA SER A 19 -0.48 -13.01 7.23
C SER A 19 0.83 -13.33 7.94
N VAL A 20 1.84 -12.45 7.83
CA VAL A 20 3.16 -12.62 8.45
C VAL A 20 3.05 -12.59 9.98
N LYS A 21 2.18 -11.73 10.52
CA LYS A 21 1.93 -11.66 11.96
C LYS A 21 1.20 -12.91 12.48
N ASP A 22 0.31 -13.48 11.66
CA ASP A 22 -0.43 -14.70 12.01
C ASP A 22 0.47 -15.94 11.97
N GLU A 23 1.30 -16.07 10.92
CA GLU A 23 2.32 -17.13 10.83
C GLU A 23 3.42 -16.98 11.89
N ASN A 24 3.74 -15.75 12.32
CA ASN A 24 4.81 -15.47 13.27
C ASN A 24 4.29 -14.54 14.38
N PRO A 25 3.50 -15.07 15.33
CA PRO A 25 3.03 -14.29 16.46
C PRO A 25 4.23 -13.84 17.30
N GLY A 26 4.46 -12.53 17.37
CA GLY A 26 5.60 -11.94 18.09
C GLY A 26 6.79 -11.53 17.21
N ILE A 27 6.69 -11.65 15.88
CA ILE A 27 7.73 -11.14 14.98
C ILE A 27 7.95 -9.63 15.16
N GLU A 28 9.22 -9.22 15.24
CA GLU A 28 9.59 -7.82 15.34
C GLU A 28 9.22 -7.05 14.07
N PHE A 29 8.83 -5.78 14.24
CA PHE A 29 8.46 -4.92 13.11
C PHE A 29 9.58 -4.80 12.06
N LEU A 30 10.84 -4.81 12.51
CA LEU A 30 12.00 -4.73 11.64
C LEU A 30 12.12 -5.99 10.75
N GLU A 31 12.01 -7.17 11.34
CA GLU A 31 12.06 -8.45 10.61
C GLU A 31 10.86 -8.63 9.69
N MET A 32 9.67 -8.22 10.15
CA MET A 32 8.47 -8.19 9.34
C MET A 32 8.67 -7.31 8.11
N GLY A 33 9.22 -6.10 8.27
CA GLY A 33 9.54 -5.21 7.15
C GLY A 33 10.50 -5.84 6.14
N ARG A 34 11.54 -6.55 6.61
CA ARG A 34 12.47 -7.30 5.74
C ARG A 34 11.75 -8.41 4.96
N LYS A 35 11.01 -9.29 5.65
CA LYS A 35 10.24 -10.38 5.01
C LYS A 35 9.27 -9.85 3.96
N ILE A 36 8.58 -8.75 4.24
CA ILE A 36 7.67 -8.10 3.29
C ILE A 36 8.44 -7.58 2.07
N GLY A 37 9.58 -6.92 2.29
CA GLY A 37 10.43 -6.42 1.20
C GLY A 37 10.97 -7.52 0.31
N GLU A 38 11.39 -8.64 0.89
CA GLU A 38 11.83 -9.83 0.17
C GLU A 38 10.69 -10.46 -0.62
N LYS A 39 9.52 -10.67 0.01
CA LYS A 39 8.33 -11.18 -0.70
C LYS A 39 7.94 -10.26 -1.84
N TRP A 40 7.99 -8.93 -1.67
CA TRP A 40 7.69 -7.97 -2.73
C TRP A 40 8.68 -8.03 -3.90
N ARG A 41 9.96 -8.31 -3.63
CA ARG A 41 10.97 -8.51 -4.68
C ARG A 41 10.83 -9.87 -5.37
N ALA A 42 10.36 -10.88 -4.63
CA ALA A 42 10.08 -12.21 -5.14
C ALA A 42 8.71 -12.35 -5.82
N LEU A 43 7.82 -11.36 -5.71
CA LEU A 43 6.54 -11.36 -6.42
C LEU A 43 6.76 -11.43 -7.93
N ASP A 44 5.88 -12.18 -8.57
CA ASP A 44 5.88 -12.27 -10.02
C ASP A 44 5.38 -10.97 -10.66
N SER A 45 5.71 -10.80 -11.95
CA SER A 45 5.35 -9.59 -12.69
C SER A 45 3.83 -9.41 -12.77
N GLU A 46 3.07 -10.51 -12.82
CA GLU A 46 1.60 -10.48 -12.83
C GLU A 46 1.01 -10.01 -11.50
N GLU A 47 1.51 -10.53 -10.38
CA GLU A 47 1.03 -10.10 -9.06
C GLU A 47 1.40 -8.65 -8.78
N ARG A 48 2.64 -8.25 -9.10
CA ARG A 48 3.07 -6.87 -8.95
C ARG A 48 2.20 -5.94 -9.81
N LYS A 49 1.91 -6.31 -11.06
CA LYS A 49 1.05 -5.53 -11.95
C LYS A 49 -0.36 -5.36 -11.39
N LYS A 50 -0.94 -6.41 -10.80
CA LYS A 50 -2.23 -6.32 -10.11
C LYS A 50 -2.23 -5.28 -8.98
N PHE A 51 -1.17 -5.28 -8.15
CA PHE A 51 -1.02 -4.27 -7.10
C PHE A 51 -0.77 -2.86 -7.65
N GLU A 52 -0.04 -2.73 -8.77
CA GLU A 52 0.16 -1.45 -9.46
C GLU A 52 -1.15 -0.89 -10.04
N GLU A 53 -2.00 -1.73 -10.61
CA GLU A 53 -3.33 -1.33 -11.09
C GLU A 53 -4.23 -0.90 -9.92
N GLU A 54 -4.30 -1.69 -8.84
CA GLU A 54 -5.06 -1.33 -7.63
C GLU A 54 -4.56 -0.01 -7.02
N ALA A 55 -3.25 0.18 -6.92
CA ALA A 55 -2.66 1.42 -6.43
C ALA A 55 -2.91 2.60 -7.38
N GLY A 56 -2.94 2.36 -8.70
CA GLY A 56 -3.30 3.35 -9.71
C GLY A 56 -4.71 3.87 -9.50
N VAL A 57 -5.69 2.97 -9.32
CA VAL A 57 -7.09 3.35 -9.04
C VAL A 57 -7.21 4.16 -7.75
N LEU A 58 -6.55 3.73 -6.67
CA LEU A 58 -6.56 4.47 -5.41
C LEU A 58 -5.90 5.85 -5.53
N ARG A 59 -4.82 5.96 -6.31
CA ARG A 59 -4.16 7.23 -6.60
C ARG A 59 -5.06 8.18 -7.35
N LEU A 60 -5.82 7.71 -8.33
CA LEU A 60 -6.79 8.53 -9.08
C LEU A 60 -7.90 9.03 -8.15
N SER A 61 -8.50 8.15 -7.35
CA SER A 61 -9.53 8.54 -6.37
C SER A 61 -9.00 9.55 -5.34
N TYR A 62 -7.75 9.38 -4.90
CA TYR A 62 -7.09 10.34 -4.02
C TYR A 62 -6.87 11.70 -4.69
N LEU A 63 -6.39 11.73 -5.93
CA LEU A 63 -6.18 12.98 -6.68
C LEU A 63 -7.50 13.76 -6.82
N GLU A 64 -8.60 13.05 -7.08
CA GLU A 64 -9.91 13.64 -7.21
C GLU A 64 -10.44 14.19 -5.88
N LYS A 65 -10.34 13.40 -4.80
CA LYS A 65 -10.65 13.87 -3.43
C LYS A 65 -9.75 15.02 -2.98
N LYS A 66 -8.47 15.00 -3.35
CA LYS A 66 -7.52 16.09 -3.08
C LYS A 66 -7.94 17.35 -3.80
N LYS A 67 -8.28 17.26 -5.09
CA LYS A 67 -8.77 18.40 -5.87
C LYS A 67 -10.04 18.99 -5.26
N GLN A 68 -10.98 18.15 -4.82
CA GLN A 68 -12.19 18.60 -4.13
C GLN A 68 -11.90 19.25 -2.78
N TRP A 69 -11.01 18.66 -1.97
CA TRP A 69 -10.60 19.22 -0.69
C TRP A 69 -9.88 20.55 -0.86
N GLU A 70 -8.95 20.66 -1.82
CA GLU A 70 -8.27 21.92 -2.14
C GLU A 70 -9.26 22.99 -2.60
N ASN A 71 -10.27 22.62 -3.40
CA ASN A 71 -11.29 23.56 -3.86
C ASN A 71 -12.24 24.03 -2.73
N GLN A 72 -12.61 23.13 -1.81
CA GLN A 72 -13.39 23.50 -0.62
C GLN A 72 -12.58 24.31 0.40
N ASN A 73 -11.30 24.03 0.54
CA ASN A 73 -10.40 24.70 1.49
C ASN A 73 -9.77 25.99 0.91
N LYS A 74 -10.12 26.38 -0.33
CA LYS A 74 -9.73 27.64 -0.97
C LYS A 74 -10.76 28.77 -0.81
N ARG A 75 -11.80 28.56 -0.01
CA ARG A 75 -12.77 29.58 0.39
C ARG A 75 -12.40 30.22 1.72
#